data_AF-A0A3N1X8G7-F1
#
_entry.id   AF-A0A3N1X8G7-F1
#
_cell.length_a   1.000
_cell.length_b   1.000
_cell.length_c   1.000
_cell.angle_alpha   90.00
_cell.angle_beta   90.00
_cell.angle_gamma   90.00
#
_symmetry.space_group_name_H-M   'P 1'
#
loop_
_entity.id
_entity.type
_entity.pdbx_description
1 polymer ?
#
loop_
_entity_poly.entity_id
_entity_poly.type
_entity_poly.pdbx_seq_one_letter_code
_entity_poly.pdbx_strand_id
1 'polypeptide(L)'
;MKEQILQLVTLVIAGILVMILHELPKSIMYNLKNKNQSPNIRRKIYKLFHYIDPIGLILCITTLTGFSKPYMYRIKEKKTNLMLGITGLISLFIIFLFSITIWKIYYPIGDTFSYSTTVEWVIKNFPNYLFQFIAVISMNMIFVNLIPISTFDLGLIIAGKSPGKYFSIIRNDYLIKMILILAIVFRIIPNMSNFIIQLFIVL
;
A
#
# COMPACT_ATOMS: atom_id res chain seq x y z
N MET A 1 8.46 18.02 19.80
CA MET A 1 8.59 18.66 18.47
C MET A 1 9.54 17.93 17.53
N LYS A 2 10.85 17.81 17.83
CA LYS A 2 11.82 17.12 16.92
C LYS A 2 11.39 15.71 16.49
N GLU A 3 10.85 14.94 17.43
CA GLU A 3 10.38 13.57 17.18
C GLU A 3 9.14 13.50 16.32
N GLN A 4 8.14 14.34 16.60
CA GLN A 4 6.91 14.43 15.81
C GLN A 4 7.19 14.85 14.37
N ILE A 5 8.13 15.77 14.16
CA ILE A 5 8.54 16.20 12.82
C ILE A 5 9.22 15.04 12.09
N LEU A 6 10.13 14.32 12.76
CA LEU A 6 10.79 13.15 12.16
C LEU A 6 9.76 12.10 11.77
N GLN A 7 8.87 11.72 12.69
CA GLN A 7 7.79 10.76 12.44
C GLN A 7 6.90 11.19 11.28
N LEU A 8 6.48 12.46 11.23
CA LEU A 8 5.64 12.97 10.15
C LEU A 8 6.34 12.89 8.78
N VAL A 9 7.59 13.34 8.70
CA VAL A 9 8.38 13.28 7.45
C VAL A 9 8.57 11.83 7.02
N THR A 10 8.94 10.96 7.95
CA THR A 10 9.12 9.54 7.68
C THR A 10 7.82 8.86 7.25
N LEU A 11 6.68 9.24 7.86
CA LEU A 11 5.36 8.74 7.50
C LEU A 11 4.97 9.11 6.06
N VAL A 12 5.20 10.36 5.67
CA VAL A 12 4.95 10.81 4.28
C VAL A 12 5.80 10.03 3.30
N ILE A 13 7.10 9.85 3.59
CA ILE A 13 8.02 9.09 2.75
C ILE A 13 7.58 7.62 2.65
N ALA A 14 7.24 6.99 3.78
CA ALA A 14 6.75 5.62 3.83
C ALA A 14 5.47 5.44 3.01
N GLY A 15 4.50 6.35 3.16
CA GLY A 15 3.25 6.31 2.40
C GLY A 15 3.47 6.38 0.88
N ILE A 16 4.32 7.31 0.44
CA ILE A 16 4.70 7.43 -0.98
C ILE A 16 5.38 6.16 -1.49
N LEU A 17 6.35 5.64 -0.73
CA LEU A 17 7.07 4.42 -1.09
C LEU A 17 6.13 3.23 -1.24
N VAL A 18 5.23 3.00 -0.27
CA VAL A 18 4.29 1.87 -0.32
C VAL A 18 3.36 1.99 -1.52
N MET A 19 2.83 3.19 -1.83
CA MET A 19 1.99 3.39 -3.02
C MET A 19 2.72 3.06 -4.33
N ILE A 20 3.97 3.51 -4.46
CA ILE A 20 4.80 3.24 -5.65
C ILE A 20 5.09 1.74 -5.74
N LEU A 21 5.57 1.12 -4.67
CA LEU A 21 5.96 -0.29 -4.63
C LEU A 21 4.75 -1.23 -4.80
N HIS A 22 3.55 -0.77 -4.48
CA HIS A 22 2.30 -1.48 -4.73
C HIS A 22 1.88 -1.47 -6.21
N GLU A 23 1.90 -0.30 -6.86
CA GLU A 23 1.42 -0.14 -8.25
C GLU A 23 2.45 -0.46 -9.33
N LEU A 24 3.75 -0.23 -9.06
CA LEU A 24 4.81 -0.47 -10.02
C LEU A 24 4.86 -1.94 -10.49
N PRO A 25 4.76 -2.97 -9.62
CA PRO A 25 4.72 -4.37 -10.07
C PRO A 25 3.54 -4.67 -11.00
N LYS A 26 2.37 -4.08 -10.73
CA LYS A 26 1.19 -4.21 -11.58
C LYS A 26 1.42 -3.58 -12.95
N SER A 27 1.99 -2.38 -13.01
CA SER A 27 2.27 -1.72 -14.29
C SER A 27 3.33 -2.44 -15.11
N ILE A 28 4.34 -3.02 -14.47
CA ILE A 28 5.32 -3.91 -15.12
C ILE A 28 4.62 -5.14 -15.71
N MET A 29 3.79 -5.84 -14.90
CA MET A 29 3.04 -7.01 -15.35
C MET A 29 2.12 -6.69 -16.54
N TYR A 30 1.46 -5.53 -16.51
CA TYR A 30 0.62 -5.05 -17.61
C TYR A 30 1.40 -4.83 -18.91
N ASN A 31 2.59 -4.21 -18.82
CA ASN A 31 3.47 -4.01 -19.98
C ASN A 31 4.02 -5.32 -20.55
N LEU A 32 4.35 -6.29 -19.70
CA LEU A 32 4.84 -7.61 -20.11
C LEU A 32 3.79 -8.38 -20.92
N LYS A 33 2.50 -8.23 -20.55
CA LYS A 33 1.39 -8.87 -21.25
C LYS A 33 0.99 -8.13 -22.52
N ASN A 34 1.03 -6.80 -22.53
CA ASN A 34 0.65 -6.00 -23.69
C ASN A 34 1.85 -5.63 -24.58
N LYS A 35 2.44 -6.64 -25.22
CA LYS A 35 3.63 -6.47 -26.08
C LYS A 35 3.39 -5.57 -27.30
N ASN A 36 2.15 -5.33 -27.72
CA ASN A 36 1.87 -4.49 -28.89
C ASN A 36 1.80 -2.98 -28.56
N GLN A 37 2.05 -2.57 -27.31
CA GLN A 37 2.08 -1.15 -26.94
C GLN A 37 3.31 -0.44 -27.48
N SER A 38 3.12 0.82 -27.91
CA SER A 38 4.20 1.67 -28.38
C SER A 38 5.24 1.91 -27.27
N PRO A 39 6.53 2.05 -27.62
CA PRO A 39 7.62 2.20 -26.65
C PRO A 39 7.43 3.43 -25.74
N ASN A 40 6.82 4.50 -26.26
CA ASN A 40 6.50 5.69 -25.49
C ASN A 40 5.47 5.44 -24.38
N ILE A 41 4.47 4.58 -24.62
CA ILE A 41 3.49 4.18 -23.60
C ILE A 41 4.15 3.30 -22.55
N ARG A 42 4.98 2.35 -22.98
CA ARG A 42 5.71 1.47 -22.05
C ARG A 42 6.59 2.25 -21.09
N ARG A 43 7.30 3.28 -21.56
CA ARG A 43 8.15 4.13 -20.70
C ARG A 43 7.36 4.93 -19.66
N LYS A 44 6.05 5.15 -19.84
CA LYS A 44 5.24 5.90 -18.86
C LYS A 44 5.12 5.22 -17.51
N ILE A 45 5.37 3.90 -17.41
CA ILE A 45 5.32 3.20 -16.11
C ILE A 45 6.40 3.68 -15.14
N TYR A 46 7.50 4.25 -15.64
CA TYR A 46 8.59 4.76 -14.81
C TYR A 46 8.31 6.15 -14.24
N LYS A 47 7.19 6.78 -14.60
CA LYS A 47 6.74 8.04 -13.99
C LYS A 47 6.08 7.76 -12.64
N LEU A 48 6.92 7.54 -11.61
CA LEU A 48 6.49 7.06 -10.29
C LEU A 48 5.46 7.98 -9.61
N PHE A 49 5.55 9.30 -9.83
CA PHE A 49 4.58 10.27 -9.30
C PHE A 49 3.13 10.01 -9.71
N HIS A 50 2.89 9.27 -10.80
CA HIS A 50 1.54 8.92 -11.22
C HIS A 50 0.84 7.90 -10.32
N TYR A 51 1.59 7.17 -9.49
CA TYR A 51 1.04 6.16 -8.57
C TYR A 51 0.62 6.76 -7.23
N ILE A 52 1.07 7.98 -6.93
CA ILE A 52 0.76 8.66 -5.68
C ILE A 52 -0.65 9.24 -5.79
N ASP A 53 -1.54 8.80 -4.90
CA ASP A 53 -2.87 9.39 -4.76
C ASP A 53 -2.85 10.45 -3.65
N PRO A 54 -3.17 11.73 -3.93
CA PRO A 54 -3.19 12.77 -2.90
C PRO A 54 -4.19 12.49 -1.77
N ILE A 55 -5.37 11.95 -2.09
CA ILE A 55 -6.40 11.64 -1.08
C ILE A 55 -5.95 10.42 -0.27
N GLY A 56 -5.44 9.39 -0.95
CA GLY A 56 -4.84 8.24 -0.32
C GLY A 56 -3.68 8.61 0.62
N LEU A 57 -2.89 9.63 0.26
CA LEU A 57 -1.76 10.11 1.08
C LEU A 57 -2.25 10.89 2.30
N ILE A 58 -3.27 11.73 2.15
CA ILE A 58 -3.90 12.42 3.28
C ILE A 58 -4.47 11.40 4.28
N LEU A 59 -5.17 10.37 3.79
CA LEU A 59 -5.67 9.30 4.64
C LEU A 59 -4.53 8.52 5.30
N CYS A 60 -3.43 8.27 4.58
CA CYS A 60 -2.26 7.63 5.14
C CYS A 60 -1.65 8.45 6.29
N ILE A 61 -1.52 9.76 6.14
CA ILE A 61 -0.97 10.65 7.17
C ILE A 61 -1.88 10.72 8.40
N THR A 62 -3.20 10.72 8.19
CA THR A 62 -4.18 10.93 9.27
C THR A 62 -4.60 9.65 9.99
N THR A 63 -4.61 8.52 9.27
CA THR A 63 -5.18 7.25 9.77
C THR A 63 -4.25 6.04 9.59
N LEU A 64 -3.04 6.24 9.06
CA LEU A 64 -2.09 5.19 8.65
C LEU A 64 -2.65 4.25 7.56
N THR A 65 -3.80 4.59 6.99
CA THR A 65 -4.50 3.79 5.98
C THR A 65 -4.57 4.58 4.69
N GLY A 66 -3.96 4.06 3.62
CA GLY A 66 -3.93 4.73 2.32
C GLY A 66 -4.32 3.81 1.18
N PHE A 67 -4.47 4.39 0.00
CA PHE A 67 -4.60 3.69 -1.27
C PHE A 67 -3.81 4.43 -2.34
N SER A 68 -3.42 3.73 -3.40
CA SER A 68 -2.63 4.27 -4.50
C SER A 68 -3.53 4.67 -5.66
N LYS A 69 -3.00 5.55 -6.51
CA LYS A 69 -3.68 5.89 -7.75
C LYS A 69 -3.46 4.75 -8.74
N PRO A 70 -4.52 4.07 -9.20
CA PRO A 70 -4.36 2.97 -10.13
C PRO A 70 -3.78 3.49 -11.45
N TYR A 71 -2.85 2.74 -12.04
CA TYR A 71 -2.43 3.02 -13.40
C TYR A 71 -3.64 2.82 -14.34
N MET A 72 -3.79 3.68 -15.36
CA MET A 72 -4.89 3.56 -16.32
C MET A 72 -4.71 2.35 -17.22
N TYR A 73 -5.08 1.18 -16.71
CA TYR A 73 -5.04 -0.06 -17.47
C TYR A 73 -6.22 -0.10 -18.43
N ARG A 74 -5.95 -0.10 -19.74
CA ARG A 74 -6.97 -0.47 -20.74
C ARG A 74 -7.02 -1.98 -20.83
N ILE A 75 -7.75 -2.62 -19.90
CA ILE A 75 -7.78 -4.08 -19.82
C ILE A 75 -9.04 -4.60 -20.50
N LYS A 76 -8.82 -5.32 -21.61
CA LYS A 76 -9.89 -6.04 -22.32
C LYS A 76 -10.00 -7.50 -21.87
N GLU A 77 -8.92 -8.05 -21.31
CA GLU A 77 -8.80 -9.48 -21.01
C GLU A 77 -8.99 -9.81 -19.53
N LYS A 78 -9.87 -10.78 -19.25
CA LYS A 78 -10.17 -11.28 -17.91
C LYS A 78 -8.94 -11.81 -17.17
N LYS A 79 -8.08 -12.56 -17.86
CA LYS A 79 -6.85 -13.14 -17.27
C LYS A 79 -5.89 -12.05 -16.80
N THR A 80 -5.76 -10.97 -17.56
CA THR A 80 -4.90 -9.84 -17.22
C THR A 80 -5.44 -9.09 -15.99
N ASN A 81 -6.76 -8.86 -15.89
CA ASN A 81 -7.38 -8.30 -14.68
C ASN A 81 -7.04 -9.13 -13.43
N LEU A 82 -7.23 -10.45 -13.52
CA LEU A 82 -6.95 -11.36 -12.42
C LEU A 82 -5.49 -11.28 -11.96
N MET A 83 -4.55 -11.35 -12.91
CA MET A 83 -3.12 -11.33 -12.60
C MET A 83 -2.70 -10.01 -11.96
N LEU A 84 -3.24 -8.88 -12.41
CA LEU A 84 -2.92 -7.58 -11.83
C LEU A 84 -3.38 -7.46 -10.38
N GLY A 85 -4.62 -7.85 -10.07
CA GLY A 85 -5.11 -7.83 -8.69
C GLY A 85 -4.31 -8.76 -7.77
N ILE A 86 -3.98 -9.98 -8.23
CA ILE A 86 -3.11 -10.89 -7.46
C ILE A 86 -1.72 -10.29 -7.26
N THR A 87 -1.15 -9.65 -8.29
CA THR A 87 0.18 -9.02 -8.21
C THR A 87 0.20 -7.87 -7.20
N GLY A 88 -0.87 -7.08 -7.11
CA GLY A 88 -0.99 -6.00 -6.14
C GLY A 88 -1.05 -6.49 -4.68
N LEU A 89 -1.87 -7.52 -4.41
CA LEU A 89 -1.93 -8.11 -3.06
C LEU A 89 -0.60 -8.77 -2.67
N ILE A 90 0.04 -9.49 -3.59
CA ILE A 90 1.34 -10.12 -3.34
C ILE A 90 2.42 -9.05 -3.11
N SER A 91 2.44 -7.96 -3.89
CA SER A 91 3.44 -6.91 -3.70
C SER A 91 3.33 -6.28 -2.33
N LEU A 92 2.12 -5.95 -1.88
CA LEU A 92 1.89 -5.42 -0.52
C LEU A 92 2.32 -6.39 0.57
N PHE A 93 2.00 -7.68 0.41
CA PHE A 93 2.39 -8.69 1.39
C PHE A 93 3.91 -8.87 1.47
N ILE A 94 4.62 -8.83 0.33
CA ILE A 94 6.09 -8.86 0.31
C ILE A 94 6.69 -7.62 0.98
N ILE A 95 6.15 -6.41 0.70
CA ILE A 95 6.60 -5.17 1.33
C ILE A 95 6.42 -5.25 2.85
N PHE A 96 5.27 -5.77 3.31
CA PHE A 96 4.98 -6.01 4.72
C PHE A 96 6.02 -6.96 5.35
N LEU A 97 6.19 -8.16 4.78
CA LEU A 97 7.15 -9.15 5.31
C LEU A 97 8.57 -8.62 5.36
N PHE A 98 9.02 -7.93 4.31
CA PHE A 98 10.35 -7.36 4.25
C PHE A 98 10.56 -6.29 5.33
N SER A 99 9.61 -5.36 5.46
CA SER A 99 9.72 -4.26 6.42
C SER A 99 9.62 -4.74 7.87
N ILE A 100 8.70 -5.64 8.21
CA ILE A 100 8.56 -6.17 9.56
C ILE A 100 9.79 -7.01 9.97
N THR A 101 10.34 -7.80 9.05
CA THR A 101 11.52 -8.63 9.33
C THR A 101 12.75 -7.79 9.60
N ILE A 102 13.03 -6.78 8.76
CA ILE A 102 14.13 -5.84 8.99
C ILE A 102 13.92 -5.11 10.30
N TRP A 103 12.70 -4.61 10.55
CA TRP A 103 12.43 -3.87 11.77
C TRP A 103 12.69 -4.73 13.02
N LYS A 104 12.19 -5.97 13.05
CA LYS A 104 12.38 -6.90 14.17
C LYS A 104 13.86 -7.23 14.42
N ILE A 105 14.64 -7.44 13.37
CA ILE A 105 16.06 -7.83 13.48
C ILE A 105 16.93 -6.67 13.98
N TYR A 106 16.71 -5.47 13.45
CA TYR A 106 17.60 -4.32 13.70
C TYR A 106 17.12 -3.40 14.84
N TYR A 107 15.87 -3.51 15.27
CA TYR A 107 15.27 -2.68 16.32
C TYR A 107 14.49 -3.54 17.34
N PRO A 108 15.17 -4.42 18.09
CA PRO A 108 14.52 -5.26 19.08
C PRO A 108 13.86 -4.44 20.20
N ILE A 109 12.77 -4.96 20.74
CA ILE A 109 11.98 -4.31 21.78
C ILE A 109 12.74 -4.41 23.11
N GLY A 110 12.98 -3.26 23.75
CA GLY A 110 13.59 -3.17 25.08
C GLY A 110 14.98 -2.54 25.12
N ASP A 111 15.59 -2.28 23.96
CA ASP A 111 16.88 -1.59 23.91
C ASP A 111 16.74 -0.10 24.22
N THR A 112 17.38 0.34 25.30
CA THR A 112 17.54 1.77 25.61
C THR A 112 18.74 2.32 24.86
N PHE A 113 18.50 3.04 23.77
CA PHE A 113 19.57 3.72 23.03
C PHE A 113 19.93 5.03 23.72
N SER A 114 21.16 5.14 24.23
CA SER A 114 21.77 6.41 24.60
C SER A 114 22.32 7.08 23.34
N TYR A 115 21.96 8.35 23.10
CA TYR A 115 22.42 9.11 21.94
C TYR A 115 23.35 10.23 22.39
N SER A 116 24.53 10.28 21.78
CA SER A 116 25.54 11.32 22.08
C SER A 116 25.21 12.64 21.40
N THR A 117 24.56 12.59 20.23
CA THR A 117 24.23 13.77 19.41
C THR A 117 22.85 13.67 18.79
N THR A 118 22.31 14.83 18.37
CA THR A 118 21.05 14.90 17.62
C THR A 118 21.14 14.21 16.26
N VAL A 119 22.29 14.27 15.59
CA VAL A 119 22.53 13.60 14.31
C VAL A 119 22.47 12.08 14.46
N GLU A 120 23.14 11.53 15.48
CA GLU A 120 23.09 10.10 15.79
C GLU A 120 21.66 9.64 16.10
N TRP A 121 20.91 10.46 16.86
CA TRP A 121 19.50 10.20 17.14
C TRP A 121 18.66 10.12 15.86
N VAL A 122 18.83 11.05 14.90
CA VAL A 122 18.11 11.02 13.62
C VAL A 122 18.48 9.79 12.80
N ILE A 123 19.78 9.50 12.65
CA ILE A 123 20.26 8.39 11.81
C ILE A 123 19.75 7.03 12.30
N LYS A 124 19.65 6.85 13.62
CA LYS A 124 19.13 5.60 14.21
C LYS A 124 17.60 5.53 14.20
N ASN A 125 16.90 6.63 14.49
CA ASN A 125 15.43 6.62 14.61
C ASN A 125 14.69 6.75 13.28
N PHE A 126 15.26 7.44 12.28
CA PHE A 126 14.64 7.55 10.96
C PHE A 126 14.34 6.18 10.31
N PRO A 127 15.31 5.27 10.15
CA PRO A 127 15.04 3.93 9.62
C PRO A 127 14.11 3.11 10.51
N ASN A 128 14.20 3.24 11.84
CA ASN A 128 13.27 2.59 12.78
C ASN A 128 11.81 2.95 12.44
N TYR A 129 11.49 4.25 12.42
CA TYR A 129 10.14 4.71 12.07
C TYR A 129 9.77 4.37 10.63
N LEU A 130 10.74 4.39 9.70
CA LEU A 130 10.48 4.11 8.29
C LEU A 130 9.96 2.69 8.09
N PHE A 131 10.65 1.69 8.65
CA PHE A 131 10.23 0.30 8.52
C PHE A 131 8.94 0.01 9.29
N GLN A 132 8.74 0.62 10.47
CA GLN A 132 7.46 0.55 11.19
C GLN A 132 6.29 1.07 10.34
N PHE A 133 6.43 2.27 9.77
CA PHE A 133 5.37 2.86 8.96
C PHE A 133 5.16 2.08 7.66
N ILE A 134 6.21 1.62 6.97
CA ILE A 134 6.07 0.78 5.78
C ILE A 134 5.29 -0.50 6.12
N ALA A 135 5.59 -1.16 7.25
CA ALA A 135 4.90 -2.37 7.69
C ALA A 135 3.41 -2.10 7.97
N VAL A 136 3.11 -1.07 8.77
CA VAL A 136 1.72 -0.72 9.12
C VAL A 136 0.91 -0.29 7.88
N ILE A 137 1.47 0.59 7.05
CA ILE A 137 0.77 1.12 5.87
C ILE A 137 0.54 0.01 4.85
N SER A 138 1.55 -0.83 4.57
CA SER A 138 1.38 -1.93 3.61
C SER A 138 0.31 -2.91 4.07
N MET A 139 0.28 -3.26 5.36
CA MET A 139 -0.75 -4.15 5.90
C MET A 139 -2.15 -3.52 5.88
N ASN A 140 -2.28 -2.24 6.26
CA ASN A 140 -3.54 -1.50 6.12
C ASN A 140 -4.02 -1.46 4.66
N MET A 141 -3.09 -1.22 3.74
CA MET A 141 -3.38 -1.14 2.31
C MET A 141 -3.78 -2.50 1.71
N ILE A 142 -3.33 -3.63 2.27
CA ILE A 142 -3.86 -4.97 1.92
C ILE A 142 -5.35 -5.02 2.22
N PHE A 143 -5.75 -4.67 3.45
CA PHE A 143 -7.15 -4.69 3.86
C PHE A 143 -8.03 -3.75 3.04
N VAL A 144 -7.52 -2.55 2.74
CA VAL A 144 -8.20 -1.61 1.83
C VAL A 144 -8.40 -2.24 0.45
N ASN A 145 -7.37 -2.88 -0.11
CA ASN A 145 -7.44 -3.52 -1.43
C ASN A 145 -8.27 -4.82 -1.47
N LEU A 146 -8.61 -5.38 -0.30
CA LEU A 146 -9.58 -6.47 -0.14
C LEU A 146 -11.04 -5.99 -0.14
N ILE A 147 -11.30 -4.68 -0.14
CA ILE A 147 -12.66 -4.15 -0.32
C ILE A 147 -12.97 -4.15 -1.82
N PRO A 148 -14.15 -4.65 -2.24
CA PRO A 148 -14.48 -4.85 -3.66
C PRO A 148 -14.84 -3.54 -4.36
N ILE A 149 -13.91 -2.60 -4.45
CA ILE A 149 -14.02 -1.38 -5.27
C ILE A 149 -13.45 -1.68 -6.65
N SER A 150 -14.09 -1.15 -7.68
CA SER A 150 -13.76 -1.42 -9.09
C SER A 150 -12.27 -1.21 -9.43
N THR A 151 -11.63 -0.22 -8.82
CA THR A 151 -10.22 0.14 -9.03
C THR A 151 -9.23 -0.59 -8.13
N PHE A 152 -9.69 -1.32 -7.11
CA PHE A 152 -8.84 -2.04 -6.15
C PHE A 152 -8.57 -3.47 -6.58
N ASP A 153 -7.57 -4.10 -5.96
CA ASP A 153 -7.11 -5.42 -6.36
C ASP A 153 -8.20 -6.51 -6.30
N LEU A 154 -9.04 -6.53 -5.25
CA LEU A 154 -10.15 -7.46 -5.22
C LEU A 154 -11.18 -7.17 -6.33
N GLY A 155 -11.40 -5.90 -6.66
CA GLY A 155 -12.22 -5.51 -7.81
C GLY A 155 -11.69 -6.09 -9.12
N LEU A 156 -10.37 -5.99 -9.34
CA LEU A 156 -9.70 -6.58 -10.51
C LEU A 156 -9.78 -8.11 -10.53
N ILE A 157 -9.64 -8.77 -9.37
CA ILE A 157 -9.80 -10.22 -9.25
C ILE A 157 -11.23 -10.65 -9.60
N ILE A 158 -12.24 -9.91 -9.12
CA ILE A 158 -13.65 -10.18 -9.42
C ILE A 158 -13.95 -9.89 -10.90
N ALA A 159 -13.38 -8.83 -11.49
CA ALA A 159 -13.48 -8.55 -12.93
C ALA A 159 -12.91 -9.71 -13.77
N GLY A 160 -11.82 -10.32 -13.31
CA GLY A 160 -11.21 -11.48 -13.95
C GLY A 160 -12.02 -12.77 -13.82
N LYS A 161 -12.55 -13.08 -12.64
CA LYS A 161 -13.31 -14.33 -12.41
C LYS A 161 -14.76 -14.25 -12.88
N SER A 162 -15.46 -13.16 -12.58
CA SER A 162 -16.91 -13.06 -12.77
C SER A 162 -17.33 -11.63 -13.18
N PRO A 163 -17.31 -11.32 -14.48
CA PRO A 163 -17.69 -10.00 -14.99
C PRO A 163 -19.10 -9.56 -14.56
N GLY A 164 -20.06 -10.48 -14.46
CA GLY A 164 -21.42 -10.15 -14.00
C GLY A 164 -21.46 -9.56 -12.58
N LYS A 165 -20.67 -10.12 -11.64
CA LYS A 165 -20.53 -9.57 -10.29
C LYS A 165 -19.72 -8.27 -10.28
N TYR A 166 -18.79 -8.11 -11.21
CA TYR A 166 -18.05 -6.85 -11.37
C TYR A 166 -18.98 -5.70 -11.79
N PHE A 167 -19.97 -5.94 -12.65
CA PHE A 167 -20.99 -4.94 -12.96
C PHE A 167 -21.81 -4.52 -11.73
N SER A 168 -22.15 -5.46 -10.83
CA SER A 168 -22.84 -5.09 -9.59
C SER A 168 -21.95 -4.25 -8.65
N ILE A 169 -20.64 -4.48 -8.64
CA ILE A 169 -19.68 -3.65 -7.91
C ILE A 169 -19.68 -2.24 -8.47
N ILE A 170 -19.58 -2.09 -9.80
CA ILE A 170 -19.61 -0.77 -10.45
C ILE A 170 -20.92 -0.04 -10.15
N ARG A 171 -22.06 -0.75 -10.23
CA ARG A 171 -23.38 -0.17 -9.95
C ARG A 171 -23.49 0.37 -8.52
N ASN A 172 -22.86 -0.30 -7.56
CA ASN A 172 -22.91 0.04 -6.15
C ASN A 172 -21.63 0.72 -5.64
N ASP A 173 -20.77 1.22 -6.53
CA ASP A 173 -19.41 1.70 -6.21
C ASP A 173 -19.40 2.80 -5.13
N TYR A 174 -20.39 3.70 -5.17
CA TYR A 174 -20.59 4.74 -4.14
C TYR A 174 -20.82 4.16 -2.75
N LEU A 175 -21.72 3.18 -2.61
CA LEU A 175 -22.03 2.54 -1.32
C LEU A 175 -20.82 1.80 -0.77
N ILE A 176 -20.07 1.10 -1.63
CA ILE A 176 -18.87 0.37 -1.22
C ILE A 176 -17.79 1.34 -0.73
N LYS A 177 -17.59 2.48 -1.43
CA LYS A 177 -16.68 3.54 -0.99
C LYS A 177 -17.10 4.18 0.33
N MET A 178 -18.40 4.38 0.53
CA MET A 178 -18.91 4.88 1.82
C MET A 178 -18.58 3.91 2.95
N ILE A 179 -18.79 2.60 2.75
CA ILE A 179 -18.42 1.57 3.74
C ILE A 179 -16.92 1.59 4.03
N LEU A 180 -16.07 1.72 2.99
CA LEU A 180 -14.62 1.87 3.17
C LEU A 180 -14.29 3.06 4.06
N ILE A 181 -14.84 4.24 3.77
CA ILE A 181 -14.58 5.45 4.54
C ILE A 181 -15.00 5.26 5.99
N LEU A 182 -16.18 4.69 6.24
CA LEU A 182 -16.65 4.38 7.60
C LEU A 182 -15.69 3.40 8.30
N ALA A 183 -15.23 2.35 7.62
CA ALA A 183 -14.30 1.38 8.19
C ALA A 183 -12.94 2.01 8.56
N ILE A 184 -12.47 2.99 7.78
CA ILE A 184 -11.25 3.76 8.08
C ILE A 184 -11.49 4.70 9.27
N VAL A 185 -12.58 5.46 9.27
CA VAL A 185 -12.91 6.44 10.32
C VAL A 185 -13.12 5.75 11.68
N PHE A 186 -13.82 4.61 11.70
CA PHE A 186 -13.98 3.79 12.92
C PHE A 186 -12.75 2.95 13.27
N ARG A 187 -11.63 3.14 12.55
CA ARG A 187 -10.34 2.44 12.76
C ARG A 187 -10.44 0.91 12.72
N ILE A 188 -11.44 0.36 12.03
CA ILE A 188 -11.61 -1.09 11.89
C ILE A 188 -10.39 -1.69 11.19
N ILE A 189 -9.96 -1.09 10.08
CA ILE A 189 -8.79 -1.54 9.30
C ILE A 189 -7.50 -1.45 10.12
N PRO A 190 -7.12 -0.28 10.70
CA PRO A 190 -5.96 -0.18 11.58
C PRO A 190 -5.95 -1.19 12.73
N ASN A 191 -7.09 -1.43 13.38
CA ASN A 191 -7.17 -2.37 14.49
C ASN A 191 -6.89 -3.82 14.06
N MET A 192 -7.43 -4.24 12.91
CA MET A 192 -7.14 -5.56 12.34
C MET A 192 -5.66 -5.71 11.94
N SER A 193 -5.08 -4.68 11.34
CA SER A 193 -3.66 -4.65 10.98
C SER A 193 -2.75 -4.74 12.19
N ASN A 194 -3.02 -3.95 13.23
CA ASN A 194 -2.23 -3.96 14.47
C ASN A 194 -2.23 -5.34 15.14
N PHE A 195 -3.38 -6.02 15.16
CA PHE A 195 -3.46 -7.39 15.69
C PHE A 195 -2.51 -8.34 14.95
N ILE A 196 -2.48 -8.30 13.61
CA ILE A 196 -1.58 -9.14 12.81
C ILE A 196 -0.12 -8.74 13.04
N ILE A 197 0.18 -7.45 13.03
CA ILE A 197 1.53 -6.94 13.24
C ILE A 197 2.08 -7.41 14.59
N GLN A 198 1.28 -7.34 15.65
CA GLN A 198 1.65 -7.83 16.98
C GLN A 198 2.00 -9.33 16.97
N LEU A 199 1.25 -10.15 16.23
CA LEU A 199 1.58 -11.57 16.09
C LEU A 199 2.96 -11.78 15.45
N PHE A 200 3.31 -11.01 14.41
CA PHE A 200 4.62 -11.09 13.74
C PHE A 200 5.79 -10.52 14.56
N ILE A 201 5.50 -9.64 15.53
CA ILE A 201 6.51 -9.11 16.44
C ILE A 201 6.82 -10.13 17.54
N VAL A 202 5.79 -10.79 18.07
CA VAL A 202 5.90 -11.73 19.20
C VAL A 202 6.48 -13.09 18.76
N LEU A 203 6.13 -13.56 17.56
CA LEU A 203 6.72 -14.75 16.92
C LEU A 203 8.08 -14.40 16.33
#